data_AF-A0A969EC07-F1
#
_entry.id   AF-A0A969EC07-F1
#
_cell.length_a   1.000
_cell.length_b   1.000
_cell.length_c   1.000
_cell.angle_alpha   90.00
_cell.angle_beta   90.00
_cell.angle_gamma   90.00
#
_symmetry.space_group_name_H-M   'P 1'
#
loop_
_entity.id
_entity.type
_entity.pdbx_description
1 polymer ?
#
loop_
_entity_poly.entity_id
_entity_poly.type
_entity_poly.pdbx_seq_one_letter_code
_entity_poly.pdbx_strand_id
1 'polypeptide(L)' 'MAPSNLQSRSTSLLPSVWGWLRRNLFSTWYNSLLTLISVWVVYQGGRGLWVWMFTQAQWTVLQVNLRLFL' A
#
# COMPACT_ATOMS: atom_id res chain seq x y z
N MET A 1 32.02 21.61 36.69
CA MET A 1 31.65 22.03 35.32
C MET A 1 31.19 20.79 34.57
N ALA A 2 29.87 20.54 34.52
CA ALA A 2 29.28 19.33 33.93
C ALA A 2 28.39 19.75 32.74
N PRO A 3 28.41 19.02 31.61
CA PRO A 3 27.75 19.47 30.38
C PRO A 3 26.23 19.23 30.42
N SER A 4 25.46 20.32 30.35
CA SER A 4 23.99 20.34 30.21
C SER A 4 23.48 20.00 28.78
N ASN A 5 24.24 19.24 28.00
CA ASN A 5 24.02 19.08 26.56
C ASN A 5 23.44 17.72 26.12
N LEU A 6 22.74 17.00 27.01
CA LEU A 6 22.25 15.65 26.72
C LEU A 6 20.71 15.55 26.52
N GLN A 7 19.99 16.67 26.38
CA GLN A 7 18.52 16.66 26.43
C GLN A 7 17.76 16.75 25.09
N SER A 8 18.39 16.99 23.93
CA SER A 8 17.64 17.22 22.67
C SER A 8 17.73 16.11 21.61
N ARG A 9 18.31 14.95 21.93
CA ARG A 9 18.40 13.80 21.00
C ARG A 9 17.33 12.74 21.27
N SER A 10 16.13 13.16 21.65
CA SER A 10 14.98 12.27 21.82
C SER A 10 14.44 11.82 20.47
N THR A 11 14.99 10.71 19.97
CA THR A 11 14.26 9.62 19.31
C THR A 11 13.08 10.00 18.41
N SER A 12 13.38 10.47 17.19
CA SER A 12 12.44 10.46 16.05
C SER A 12 13.06 9.83 14.79
N LEU A 13 14.02 8.91 14.96
CA LEU A 13 14.82 8.38 13.85
C LEU A 13 14.03 7.46 12.91
N LEU A 14 12.89 6.93 13.34
CA LEU A 14 11.96 6.21 12.49
C LEU A 14 10.83 7.17 12.11
N PRO A 15 10.78 7.69 10.87
CA PRO A 15 9.60 8.41 10.43
C PRO A 15 8.40 7.48 10.57
N SER A 16 7.41 7.89 11.36
CA SER A 16 6.12 7.21 11.38
C SER A 16 5.61 7.12 9.94
N VAL A 17 5.30 5.90 9.47
CA VAL A 17 4.87 5.64 8.08
C VAL A 17 3.76 6.62 7.67
N TRP A 18 2.84 6.90 8.59
CA TRP A 18 1.77 7.89 8.43
C TRP A 18 2.27 9.32 8.15
N GLY A 19 3.29 9.77 8.88
CA GLY A 19 3.91 11.09 8.68
C GLY A 19 4.63 11.23 7.34
N TRP A 20 5.26 10.15 6.85
CA TRP A 20 5.84 10.11 5.51
C TRP A 20 4.77 10.14 4.42
N LEU A 21 3.70 9.36 4.60
CA LEU A 21 2.57 9.28 3.67
C LEU A 21 1.88 10.65 3.54
N ARG A 22 1.60 11.31 4.66
CA ARG A 22 1.02 12.66 4.69
C ARG A 22 1.88 13.68 3.95
N ARG A 23 3.20 13.63 4.14
CA ARG A 23 4.14 14.58 3.50
C ARG A 23 4.38 14.30 2.01
N ASN A 24 4.31 13.05 1.55
CA ASN A 24 4.56 12.73 0.14
C ASN A 24 3.29 12.70 -0.72
N LEU A 25 2.21 12.09 -0.23
CA LEU A 25 0.97 11.89 -0.99
C LEU A 25 -0.07 13.01 -0.75
N PHE A 26 0.03 13.74 0.36
CA PHE A 26 -1.00 14.72 0.76
C PHE A 26 -0.42 16.10 1.08
N SER A 27 0.76 16.43 0.55
CA SER A 27 1.39 17.75 0.75
C SER A 27 0.69 18.88 0.00
N THR A 28 -0.01 18.57 -1.09
CA THR A 28 -0.74 19.53 -1.92
C THR A 28 -2.14 19.03 -2.25
N TRP A 29 -3.01 19.97 -2.65
CA TRP A 29 -4.38 19.67 -3.05
C TRP A 29 -4.44 18.76 -4.28
N TYR A 30 -3.53 18.97 -5.25
CA TYR A 30 -3.41 18.12 -6.44
C TYR A 30 -3.02 16.68 -6.09
N ASN A 31 -2.04 16.48 -5.21
CA ASN A 31 -1.62 15.13 -4.79
C ASN A 31 -2.76 14.42 -4.02
N SER A 32 -3.56 15.16 -3.25
CA SER A 32 -4.73 14.59 -2.57
C SER A 32 -5.80 14.11 -3.56
N LEU A 33 -6.09 14.90 -4.60
CA LEU A 33 -7.02 14.51 -5.66
C LEU A 33 -6.50 13.31 -6.46
N LEU A 34 -5.21 13.34 -6.84
CA LEU A 34 -4.57 12.23 -7.55
C LEU A 34 -4.63 10.94 -6.74
N THR A 35 -4.37 11.02 -5.43
CA THR A 35 -4.42 9.86 -4.53
C THR A 35 -5.84 9.28 -4.44
N LEU A 36 -6.87 10.13 -4.35
CA LEU A 36 -8.27 9.70 -4.36
C LEU A 36 -8.62 8.99 -5.68
N ILE A 37 -8.19 9.55 -6.82
CA ILE A 37 -8.41 8.94 -8.14
C ILE A 37 -7.68 7.60 -8.25
N SER A 38 -6.42 7.51 -7.80
CA SER A 38 -5.66 6.26 -7.80
C SER A 38 -6.35 5.18 -6.98
N VAL A 39 -6.83 5.51 -5.78
CA VAL A 39 -7.59 4.57 -4.94
C VAL A 39 -8.86 4.12 -5.64
N TRP A 40 -9.58 5.03 -6.30
CA TRP A 40 -10.78 4.69 -7.06
C TRP A 40 -10.49 3.74 -8.24
N VAL A 41 -9.44 4.01 -9.01
CA VAL A 41 -9.01 3.15 -10.12
C VAL A 41 -8.60 1.76 -9.62
N VAL A 42 -7.81 1.69 -8.55
CA VAL A 42 -7.40 0.42 -7.92
C VAL A 42 -8.62 -0.33 -7.41
N TYR A 43 -9.59 0.36 -6.81
CA TYR A 43 -10.83 -0.27 -6.34
C TYR A 43 -11.64 -0.86 -7.50
N GLN A 44 -11.78 -0.14 -8.61
CA GLN A 44 -12.53 -0.62 -9.78
C GLN A 44 -11.84 -1.82 -10.44
N GLY A 45 -10.52 -1.74 -10.66
CA GLY A 45 -9.73 -2.84 -11.21
C GLY A 45 -9.72 -4.05 -10.28
N GLY A 46 -9.52 -3.81 -8.98
CA GLY A 46 -9.60 -4.84 -7.94
C GLY A 46 -10.96 -5.52 -7.96
N ARG A 47 -12.07 -4.79 -7.87
CA ARG A 47 -13.42 -5.37 -7.86
C ARG A 47 -13.69 -6.24 -9.10
N GLY A 48 -13.25 -5.81 -10.28
CA GLY A 48 -13.34 -6.62 -11.51
C GLY A 48 -12.54 -7.92 -11.41
N LEU A 49 -11.29 -7.84 -10.93
CA LEU A 49 -10.45 -9.01 -10.69
C LEU A 49 -11.05 -9.95 -9.65
N TRP A 50 -11.56 -9.42 -8.53
CA TRP A 50 -12.23 -10.20 -7.49
C TRP A 50 -13.43 -10.95 -8.08
N VAL A 51 -14.34 -10.27 -8.79
CA VAL A 51 -15.49 -10.94 -9.42
C VAL A 51 -15.03 -12.02 -10.41
N TRP A 52 -14.06 -11.71 -11.26
CA TRP A 52 -13.52 -12.67 -12.22
C TRP A 52 -12.92 -13.90 -11.51
N MET A 53 -12.11 -13.70 -10.47
CA MET A 53 -11.49 -14.78 -9.68
C MET A 53 -12.53 -15.72 -9.04
N PHE A 54 -13.65 -15.19 -8.55
CA PHE A 54 -14.64 -16.03 -7.86
C PHE A 54 -15.75 -16.56 -8.76
N THR A 55 -16.02 -15.92 -9.91
CA THR A 55 -17.17 -16.30 -10.76
C THR A 55 -16.78 -16.90 -12.10
N GLN A 56 -15.64 -16.50 -12.66
CA GLN A 56 -15.24 -16.89 -14.02
C GLN A 56 -14.00 -17.79 -14.03
N ALA A 57 -13.11 -17.65 -13.04
CA ALA A 57 -11.86 -18.39 -13.01
C ALA A 57 -12.11 -19.90 -12.84
N GLN A 58 -11.66 -20.67 -13.83
CA GLN A 58 -11.74 -22.12 -13.85
C GLN A 58 -10.57 -22.71 -13.06
N TRP A 59 -10.62 -22.69 -11.73
CA TRP A 59 -9.53 -23.19 -10.89
C TRP A 59 -9.18 -24.67 -11.13
N THR A 60 -10.12 -25.44 -11.68
CA THR A 60 -9.93 -26.86 -12.04
C THR A 60 -8.83 -27.07 -13.09
N VAL A 61 -8.66 -26.19 -14.08
CA VAL A 61 -7.55 -26.37 -15.07
C VAL A 61 -6.17 -26.21 -14.45
N LEU A 62 -6.03 -25.32 -13.46
CA LEU A 62 -4.78 -25.20 -12.70
C LEU A 62 -4.49 -26.48 -11.92
N GLN A 63 -5.49 -27.06 -11.25
CA GLN A 63 -5.35 -28.31 -10.49
C GLN A 63 -4.99 -29.50 -11.38
N VAL A 64 -5.63 -29.62 -12.55
CA VAL A 64 -5.37 -30.71 -13.50
C VAL A 64 -3.98 -30.57 -14.12
N ASN A 65 -3.59 -29.37 -14.55
CA ASN A 65 -2.27 -29.15 -15.15
C ASN A 65 -1.14 -29.22 -14.13
N LEU A 66 -1.31 -28.70 -12.91
CA LEU A 66 -0.30 -28.81 -11.85
C LEU A 66 0.02 -30.27 -11.53
N ARG A 67 -0.97 -31.17 -11.59
CA ARG A 67 -0.75 -32.61 -11.43
C ARG A 67 0.06 -33.26 -12.56
N LEU A 68 0.21 -32.60 -13.71
CA LEU A 68 1.11 -33.05 -14.78
C LEU A 68 2.56 -32.60 -14.55
N PHE A 69 2.77 -31.57 -13.72
CA PHE A 69 4.08 -31.00 -13.41
C PHE A 69 4.65 -31.45 -12.05
N LEU A 70 3.84 -32.11 -11.21
CA LEU A 70 4.22 -32.75 -9.94
C LEU A 70 4.28 -34.26 -10.11
#